data_AF-A0A811QU38-F1
#
_entry.id   AF-A0A811QU38-F1
#
_cell.length_a   1.000
_cell.length_b   1.000
_cell.length_c   1.000
_cell.angle_alpha   90.00
_cell.angle_beta   90.00
_cell.angle_gamma   90.00
#
_symmetry.space_group_name_H-M   'P 1'
#
loop_
_entity.id
_entity.type
_entity.pdbx_description
1 polymer ?
#
loop_
_entity_poly.entity_id
_entity_poly.type
_entity_poly.pdbx_seq_one_letter_code
_entity_poly.pdbx_strand_id
1 'polypeptide(L)' 'MNYKFEELAQTHPEVLFLYVDVDDVQSVSSKYGVKAMPTFFLIKNKEVVRKIVGANPDEVKKLVDASAEPFETPQIVVE' A
#
# COMPACT_ATOMS: atom_id res chain seq x y z
N MET A 1 -7.64 -13.03 6.83
CA MET A 1 -7.32 -12.65 5.45
C MET A 1 -8.34 -11.62 5.01
N ASN A 2 -7.87 -10.43 4.65
CA ASN A 2 -8.73 -9.31 4.31
C ASN A 2 -9.10 -9.44 2.82
N TYR A 3 -10.11 -10.27 2.53
CA TYR A 3 -10.46 -10.76 1.18
C TYR A 3 -10.52 -9.66 0.11
N LYS A 4 -10.94 -8.45 0.49
CA LYS A 4 -11.05 -7.31 -0.43
C LYS A 4 -9.70 -6.79 -0.93
N PHE A 5 -8.64 -6.89 -0.16
CA PHE A 5 -7.31 -6.41 -0.58
C PHE A 5 -6.61 -7.43 -1.47
N GLU A 6 -6.82 -8.72 -1.22
CA GLU A 6 -6.37 -9.81 -2.10
C GLU A 6 -7.08 -9.75 -3.46
N GLU A 7 -8.39 -9.45 -3.49
CA GLU A 7 -9.14 -9.23 -4.73
C GLU A 7 -8.57 -8.05 -5.53
N LEU A 8 -8.31 -6.91 -4.88
CA LEU A 8 -7.68 -5.75 -5.54
C LEU A 8 -6.30 -6.10 -6.10
N ALA A 9 -5.50 -6.90 -5.40
CA ALA A 9 -4.21 -7.35 -5.89
C ALA A 9 -4.31 -8.26 -7.14
N GLN A 10 -5.40 -9.04 -7.25
CA GLN A 10 -5.66 -9.88 -8.42
C GLN A 10 -6.18 -9.07 -9.61
N THR A 11 -6.97 -8.02 -9.38
CA THR A 11 -7.55 -7.21 -10.45
C THR A 11 -6.64 -6.09 -10.94
N HIS A 12 -5.59 -5.75 -10.19
CA HIS A 12 -4.62 -4.69 -10.51
C HIS A 12 -3.17 -5.20 -10.51
N PRO A 13 -2.77 -6.07 -11.46
CA PRO A 13 -1.42 -6.62 -11.53
C PRO A 13 -0.33 -5.57 -11.77
N GLU A 14 -0.69 -4.37 -12.25
CA GLU A 14 0.19 -3.22 -12.42
C GLU A 14 0.57 -2.53 -11.11
N VAL A 15 -0.16 -2.81 -10.02
CA VAL A 15 0.09 -2.24 -8.69
C VAL A 15 0.75 -3.29 -7.79
N LEU A 16 1.85 -2.92 -7.14
CA LEU A 16 2.50 -3.80 -6.15
C LEU A 16 1.80 -3.67 -4.79
N PHE A 17 1.16 -4.75 -4.35
CA PHE A 17 0.55 -4.84 -3.02
C PHE A 17 1.52 -5.50 -2.05
N LEU A 18 1.79 -4.83 -0.92
CA LEU A 18 2.67 -5.32 0.14
C LEU A 18 1.94 -5.35 1.47
N TYR A 19 2.17 -6.43 2.21
CA TYR A 19 1.81 -6.52 3.63
C TYR A 19 3.07 -6.38 4.45
N VAL A 20 3.01 -5.51 5.46
CA VAL A 20 4.09 -5.35 6.43
C VAL A 20 3.51 -5.58 7.80
N ASP A 21 4.08 -6.55 8.50
CA ASP A 21 3.85 -6.70 9.93
C ASP A 21 4.70 -5.66 10.67
N VAL A 22 4.03 -4.73 11.36
CA VAL A 22 4.69 -3.64 12.07
C VAL A 22 5.20 -4.06 13.44
N ASP A 23 4.69 -5.18 13.98
CA ASP A 23 5.18 -5.75 15.23
C ASP A 23 6.55 -6.39 15.00
N ASP A 24 6.76 -7.01 13.83
CA ASP A 24 8.05 -7.55 13.40
C ASP A 24 9.03 -6.44 12.93
N VAL A 25 8.53 -5.39 12.28
CA VAL A 25 9.36 -4.33 11.67
C VAL A 25 9.02 -2.93 12.21
N GLN A 26 9.27 -2.71 13.50
CA GLN A 26 8.97 -1.45 14.20
C GLN A 26 9.67 -0.21 13.60
N SER A 27 10.79 -0.39 12.90
CA SER A 27 11.48 0.71 12.21
C SER A 27 10.63 1.30 11.08
N VAL A 28 9.87 0.47 10.35
CA VAL A 28 8.96 0.89 9.28
C VAL A 28 7.77 1.63 9.87
N SER A 29 7.16 1.12 10.94
CA SER A 29 6.02 1.77 11.59
C SER A 29 6.39 3.18 12.10
N SER A 30 7.57 3.30 12.70
CA SER A 30 8.12 4.58 13.15
C SER A 30 8.40 5.52 11.97
N LYS A 31 9.09 5.03 10.92
CA LYS A 31 9.45 5.83 9.74
C LYS A 31 8.23 6.39 9.00
N TYR A 32 7.17 5.59 8.86
CA TYR A 32 5.94 5.98 8.16
C TYR A 32 4.86 6.56 9.10
N GLY A 33 5.17 6.68 10.39
CA GLY A 33 4.29 7.23 11.42
C GLY A 33 2.96 6.48 11.53
N VAL A 34 2.99 5.16 11.55
CA VAL A 34 1.80 4.32 11.79
C VAL A 34 1.33 4.51 13.22
N LYS A 35 0.13 5.08 13.40
CA LYS A 35 -0.45 5.38 14.72
C LYS A 35 -1.63 4.48 15.09
N ALA A 36 -2.22 3.81 14.10
CA ALA A 36 -3.32 2.89 14.26
C ALA A 36 -3.28 1.85 13.13
N MET A 37 -3.78 0.65 13.39
CA MET A 37 -3.89 -0.40 12.38
C MET A 37 -5.35 -0.70 12.04
N PRO A 38 -5.65 -1.08 10.78
CA PRO A 38 -4.73 -1.08 9.64
C PRO A 38 -4.42 0.36 9.15
N THR A 39 -3.27 0.55 8.51
CA THR A 39 -2.93 1.79 7.78
C THR A 39 -2.45 1.40 6.39
N PHE A 40 -2.97 2.08 5.36
CA PHE A 40 -2.60 1.86 3.96
C PHE A 40 -1.81 3.06 3.44
N PHE A 41 -0.75 2.78 2.68
CA PHE A 41 0.07 3.79 2.03
C PHE A 41 0.06 3.54 0.52
N LEU A 42 -0.15 4.60 -0.26
CA LEU A 42 0.18 4.61 -1.68
C LEU A 42 1.52 5.28 -1.84
N ILE A 43 2.48 4.54 -2.38
CA ILE A 43 3.85 5.01 -2.61
C ILE A 43 4.07 5.06 -4.12
N LYS A 44 4.49 6.22 -4.63
CA LYS A 44 4.87 6.42 -6.04
C LYS A 44 6.21 7.13 -6.06
N ASN A 45 7.14 6.67 -6.89
CA ASN A 45 8.48 7.26 -7.00
C ASN A 45 9.21 7.40 -5.64
N LYS A 46 9.05 6.40 -4.76
CA LYS A 46 9.61 6.38 -3.38
C LYS A 46 9.02 7.43 -2.42
N GLU A 47 7.97 8.14 -2.82
CA GLU A 47 7.28 9.12 -1.98
C GLU A 47 5.88 8.63 -1.60
N VAL A 48 5.43 8.97 -0.40
CA VAL A 48 4.06 8.68 0.05
C VAL A 48 3.12 9.69 -0.59
N VAL A 49 2.36 9.24 -1.58
CA VAL A 49 1.36 10.06 -2.27
C VAL A 49 0.09 10.15 -1.43
N ARG A 50 -0.29 9.06 -0.76
CA ARG A 50 -1.49 9.02 0.08
C ARG A 50 -1.35 8.06 1.24
N LYS A 51 -2.03 8.39 2.34
CA LYS A 51 -2.13 7.58 3.56
C LYS A 51 -3.59 7.49 3.97
N ILE A 52 -4.06 6.28 4.26
CA ILE A 52 -5.37 6.00 4.82
C ILE A 52 -5.16 5.31 6.16
N VAL A 53 -5.74 5.86 7.23
CA VAL A 53 -5.67 5.27 8.57
C VAL A 53 -7.02 4.65 8.89
N GLY A 54 -7.02 3.38 9.29
CA GLY A 54 -8.22 2.59 9.54
C GLY A 54 -8.70 1.83 8.29
N ALA A 55 -9.71 0.99 8.49
CA ALA A 55 -10.28 0.15 7.45
C ALA A 55 -11.46 0.85 6.77
N ASN A 56 -11.21 1.55 5.67
CA ASN A 56 -12.25 2.00 4.74
C ASN A 56 -12.07 1.34 3.37
N PRO A 57 -12.75 0.20 3.10
CA PRO A 57 -12.58 -0.55 1.86
C PRO A 57 -12.87 0.26 0.59
N ASP A 58 -13.86 1.15 0.63
CA ASP A 58 -14.24 1.96 -0.54
C ASP A 58 -13.18 3.00 -0.88
N GLU A 59 -12.55 3.59 0.14
CA GLU A 59 -11.46 4.55 -0.06
C GLU A 59 -10.19 3.87 -0.58
N VAL A 60 -9.88 2.68 -0.06
CA VAL A 60 -8.75 1.87 -0.54
C VAL A 60 -8.98 1.44 -2.00
N LYS A 61 -10.19 0.96 -2.33
CA LYS A 61 -10.53 0.60 -3.72
C LYS A 61 -10.38 1.80 -4.66
N LYS A 62 -10.96 2.95 -4.33
CA LYS A 62 -10.82 4.18 -5.13
C LYS A 62 -9.37 4.60 -5.32
N LEU A 63 -8.54 4.40 -4.30
CA LEU A 63 -7.12 4.73 -4.37
C LEU A 63 -6.38 3.83 -5.36
N VAL A 64 -6.64 2.53 -5.31
CA VAL A 64 -6.07 1.55 -6.23
C VAL A 64 -6.53 1.83 -7.66
N ASP A 65 -7.84 1.98 -7.86
CA ASP A 65 -8.44 2.27 -9.19
C ASP A 65 -7.81 3.52 -9.83
N ALA A 66 -7.56 4.57 -9.03
CA ALA A 66 -6.94 5.82 -9.51
C ALA A 66 -5.42 5.69 -9.76
N SER A 67 -4.78 4.67 -9.21
CA SER A 67 -3.33 4.44 -9.31
C SER A 67 -2.96 3.46 -10.43
N ALA A 68 -3.94 2.75 -10.99
CA ALA A 68 -3.83 1.79 -12.09
C ALA A 68 -3.44 2.39 -13.46
N GLU A 69 -3.16 3.69 -13.52
CA GLU A 69 -2.56 4.30 -14.71
C GLU A 69 -1.16 3.69 -14.94
N PRO A 70 -0.87 3.13 -16.13
CA PRO A 70 0.32 2.31 -16.36
C PRO A 70 1.61 3.12 -16.15
N PHE A 71 2.51 2.62 -15.30
CA PHE A 71 3.89 3.12 -15.18
C PHE A 71 4.88 1.99 -15.43
N GLU A 72 5.85 2.29 -16.32
CA GLU A 72 7.01 1.46 -16.63
C GLU A 72 7.79 1.12 -15.34
N THR A 73 7.83 -0.17 -15.01
CA THR A 73 8.67 -0.88 -14.02
C THR A 73 9.40 -0.05 -12.94
N PRO A 74 9.07 -0.23 -11.64
CA PRO A 74 9.91 0.27 -10.56
C PRO A 74 11.15 -0.62 -10.41
N GLN A 75 12.33 -0.02 -10.57
CA GLN A 75 13.61 -0.62 -10.15
C GLN A 75 13.58 -0.93 -8.66
N ILE A 76 13.61 -2.23 -8.33
CA ILE A 76 13.94 -2.70 -7.00
C ILE A 76 15.45 -2.45 -6.82
N VAL A 77 15.80 -1.39 -6.08
CA VAL A 77 17.17 -1.23 -5.58
C VAL A 77 17.23 -2.03 -4.29
N VAL A 78 17.83 -3.23 -4.38
CA VAL A 78 18.23 -4.05 -3.25
C VAL A 78 19.64 -3.58 -2.85
N GLU A 79 19.77 -3.04 -1.65
CA GLU A 79 20.98 -3.17 -0.81
C GLU A 79 20.52 -3.47 0.62
#